data_AF-A0A6C0M0I6-F1
#
_entry.id   AF-A0A6C0M0I6-F1
#
_cell.length_a   1.000
_cell.length_b   1.000
_cell.length_c   1.000
_cell.angle_alpha   90.00
_cell.angle_beta   90.00
_cell.angle_gamma   90.00
#
_symmetry.space_group_name_H-M   'P 1'
#
loop_
_entity.id
_entity.type
_entity.pdbx_description
1 polymer ?
#
loop_
_entity_poly.entity_id
_entity_poly.type
_entity_poly.pdbx_seq_one_letter_code
_entity_poly.pdbx_strand_id
1 'polypeptide(L)'
;MSFRDPNAYKPFKTDRGVTARPSSYSSRFHSKYPGVKGLPAISKATGVSLGVLKQVYNRGMAAWRTGHRPGASQEAWGMARVHSFVLHGKTYRTADADLA
;
A
#
# COMPACT_ATOMS: atom_id res chain seq x y z
N MET A 1 -22.78 6.20 -0.24
CA MET A 1 -22.36 4.94 -0.94
C MET A 1 -21.93 3.94 0.13
N SER A 2 -22.64 2.80 0.25
CA SER A 2 -22.46 1.82 1.33
C SER A 2 -21.41 0.76 0.95
N PHE A 3 -20.61 0.31 1.91
CA PHE A 3 -19.52 -0.68 1.72
C PHE A 3 -20.00 -2.10 1.38
N ARG A 4 -21.32 -2.33 1.41
CA ARG A 4 -21.98 -3.61 1.04
C ARG A 4 -22.44 -3.66 -0.42
N ASP A 5 -22.29 -2.59 -1.18
CA ASP A 5 -22.70 -2.57 -2.59
C ASP A 5 -21.64 -3.30 -3.45
N PRO A 6 -21.97 -4.44 -4.10
CA PRO A 6 -21.05 -5.15 -4.97
C PRO A 6 -20.63 -4.33 -6.20
N ASN A 7 -21.41 -3.29 -6.57
CA ASN A 7 -21.03 -2.37 -7.65
C ASN A 7 -19.84 -1.48 -7.30
N ALA A 8 -19.49 -1.34 -6.01
CA ALA A 8 -18.33 -0.58 -5.56
C ALA A 8 -16.99 -1.27 -5.88
N TYR A 9 -17.01 -2.54 -6.27
CA TYR A 9 -15.82 -3.35 -6.61
C TYR A 9 -15.71 -3.65 -8.12
N LYS A 10 -16.46 -2.96 -8.97
CA LYS A 10 -16.35 -3.16 -10.42
C LYS A 10 -15.00 -2.64 -10.94
N PRO A 11 -14.24 -3.45 -11.70
CA PRO A 11 -13.01 -2.98 -12.34
C PRO A 11 -13.33 -1.85 -13.32
N PHE A 12 -12.50 -0.82 -13.36
CA PHE A 12 -12.75 0.34 -14.20
C PHE A 12 -12.51 -0.04 -15.68
N LYS A 13 -13.27 0.55 -16.61
CA LYS A 13 -13.12 0.24 -18.05
C LYS A 13 -11.71 0.52 -18.58
N THR A 14 -10.95 1.38 -17.91
CA THR A 14 -9.55 1.74 -18.19
C THR A 14 -8.53 0.66 -17.79
N ASP A 15 -8.94 -0.39 -17.07
CA ASP A 15 -8.04 -1.42 -16.56
C ASP A 15 -7.82 -2.58 -17.56
N ARG A 16 -8.51 -2.56 -18.71
CA ARG A 16 -8.35 -3.60 -19.74
C ARG A 16 -6.98 -3.49 -20.40
N GLY A 17 -6.15 -4.52 -20.24
CA GLY A 17 -4.87 -4.66 -20.94
C GLY A 17 -3.67 -3.98 -20.26
N VAL A 18 -3.84 -3.43 -19.06
CA VAL A 18 -2.75 -2.74 -18.33
C VAL A 18 -2.11 -3.70 -17.33
N THR A 19 -0.85 -4.06 -17.54
CA THR A 19 -0.07 -4.83 -16.56
C THR A 19 0.42 -3.91 -15.44
N ALA A 20 -0.01 -4.17 -14.21
CA ALA A 20 0.46 -3.43 -13.05
C ALA A 20 1.96 -3.68 -12.80
N ARG A 21 2.77 -2.63 -12.91
CA ARG A 21 4.19 -2.69 -12.51
C ARG A 21 4.28 -2.48 -10.99
N PRO A 22 5.08 -3.28 -10.26
CA PRO A 22 5.26 -3.07 -8.84
C PRO A 22 5.87 -1.69 -8.57
N SER A 23 5.53 -1.09 -7.42
CA SER A 23 6.12 0.19 -7.03
C SER A 23 7.63 0.04 -6.84
N SER A 24 8.39 1.11 -7.10
CA SER A 24 9.84 1.13 -6.86
C SER A 24 10.19 0.81 -5.40
N TYR A 25 9.36 1.27 -4.46
CA TYR A 25 9.49 0.94 -3.03
C TYR A 25 9.24 -0.54 -2.75
N SER A 26 8.29 -1.18 -3.43
CA SER A 26 8.04 -2.62 -3.29
C SER A 26 9.22 -3.44 -3.81
N SER A 27 9.80 -3.07 -4.96
CA SER A 27 11.00 -3.73 -5.47
C SER A 27 12.17 -3.58 -4.50
N ARG A 28 12.45 -2.36 -4.04
CA ARG A 28 13.52 -2.10 -3.05
C ARG A 28 13.28 -2.81 -1.72
N PHE A 29 12.03 -2.89 -1.28
CA PHE A 29 11.66 -3.59 -0.06
C PHE A 29 11.97 -5.08 -0.18
N HIS A 30 11.55 -5.74 -1.27
CA HIS A 30 11.86 -7.16 -1.49
C HIS A 30 13.35 -7.42 -1.66
N SER A 31 14.12 -6.49 -2.25
CA SER A 31 15.58 -6.61 -2.30
C SER A 31 16.22 -6.52 -0.91
N LYS A 32 15.70 -5.69 -0.01
CA LYS A 32 16.23 -5.51 1.34
C LYS A 32 15.74 -6.58 2.33
N TYR A 33 14.51 -7.05 2.14
CA TYR A 33 13.82 -8.01 3.00
C TYR A 33 13.26 -9.16 2.15
N PRO A 34 14.13 -10.03 1.60
CA PRO A 34 13.69 -11.13 0.77
C PRO A 34 12.78 -12.08 1.58
N GLY A 35 11.66 -12.49 0.98
CA GLY A 35 10.71 -13.42 1.61
C GLY A 35 9.78 -12.81 2.67
N VAL A 36 9.97 -11.55 3.07
CA VAL A 36 9.11 -10.88 4.04
C VAL A 36 7.83 -10.40 3.36
N LYS A 37 6.68 -10.94 3.78
CA LYS A 37 5.36 -10.60 3.24
C LYS A 37 4.33 -10.40 4.35
N GLY A 38 3.45 -9.42 4.16
CA GLY A 38 2.38 -9.09 5.10
C GLY A 38 2.83 -8.23 6.28
N LEU A 39 1.88 -7.47 6.84
CA LEU A 39 2.15 -6.48 7.89
C LEU A 39 2.86 -7.05 9.14
N PRO A 40 2.52 -8.25 9.66
CA PRO A 40 3.19 -8.80 10.83
C PRO A 40 4.67 -9.14 10.57
N ALA A 41 4.98 -9.72 9.42
CA ALA A 41 6.35 -10.06 9.06
C ALA A 41 7.18 -8.78 8.81
N ILE A 42 6.58 -7.77 8.17
CA ILE A 42 7.21 -6.47 7.96
C ILE A 42 7.49 -5.79 9.31
N SER A 43 6.53 -5.81 10.24
CA SER A 43 6.71 -5.28 11.60
C SER A 43 7.92 -5.91 12.28
N LYS A 44 8.01 -7.24 12.25
CA LYS A 44 9.13 -7.98 12.84
C LYS A 44 10.48 -7.68 12.15
N ALA A 45 10.49 -7.54 10.82
CA ALA A 45 11.71 -7.31 10.05
C ALA A 45 12.22 -5.85 10.13
N THR A 46 11.32 -4.88 10.32
CA THR A 46 11.63 -3.44 10.27
C THR A 46 11.65 -2.78 11.64
N GLY A 47 11.09 -3.42 12.66
CA GLY A 47 10.96 -2.85 14.01
C GLY A 47 9.80 -1.88 14.17
N VAL A 48 9.07 -1.55 13.09
CA VAL A 48 7.89 -0.67 13.16
C VAL A 48 6.72 -1.42 13.78
N SER A 49 5.96 -0.76 14.67
CA SER A 49 4.82 -1.40 15.34
C SER A 49 3.74 -1.82 14.33
N LEU A 50 3.13 -2.98 14.57
CA LEU A 50 2.05 -3.50 13.72
C LEU A 50 0.85 -2.53 13.66
N GLY A 51 0.59 -1.79 14.74
CA GLY A 51 -0.46 -0.77 14.79
C GLY A 51 -0.21 0.35 13.79
N VAL A 52 1.01 0.90 13.75
CA VAL A 52 1.42 1.93 12.79
C VAL A 52 1.31 1.41 11.36
N LEU A 53 1.83 0.21 11.08
CA LEU A 53 1.75 -0.36 9.73
C LEU A 53 0.31 -0.58 9.25
N LYS A 54 -0.59 -1.02 10.14
CA LYS A 54 -2.02 -1.12 9.85
C LYS A 54 -2.64 0.23 9.53
N GLN A 55 -2.28 1.28 10.26
CA GLN A 55 -2.78 2.63 10.00
C GLN A 55 -2.30 3.15 8.63
N VAL A 56 -1.00 3.05 8.33
CA VAL A 56 -0.43 3.44 7.02
C VAL A 56 -1.11 2.67 5.88
N TYR A 57 -1.31 1.36 6.05
CA TYR A 57 -2.02 0.53 5.09
C TYR A 57 -3.46 1.01 4.87
N ASN A 58 -4.21 1.24 5.95
CA ASN A 58 -5.60 1.72 5.89
C ASN A 58 -5.71 3.11 5.24
N ARG A 59 -4.78 4.02 5.51
CA ARG A 59 -4.70 5.34 4.85
C ARG A 59 -4.41 5.20 3.36
N GLY A 60 -3.54 4.26 2.98
CA GLY A 60 -3.30 3.91 1.57
C GLY A 60 -4.54 3.38 0.87
N MET A 61 -5.29 2.50 1.52
CA MET A 61 -6.56 2.00 1.02
C MET A 61 -7.63 3.09 0.91
N ALA A 62 -7.67 4.03 1.86
CA ALA A 62 -8.58 5.17 1.81
C ALA A 62 -8.26 6.13 0.66
N ALA A 63 -6.99 6.43 0.44
CA ALA A 63 -6.55 7.24 -0.70
C ALA A 63 -6.87 6.58 -2.05
N TRP A 64 -6.73 5.25 -2.14
CA TRP A 64 -7.11 4.52 -3.36
C TRP A 64 -8.61 4.69 -3.69
N ARG A 65 -9.47 4.74 -2.67
CA ARG A 65 -10.92 4.93 -2.83
C ARG A 65 -11.29 6.33 -3.33
N THR A 66 -10.48 7.34 -3.03
CA THR A 66 -10.73 8.72 -3.52
C THR A 66 -10.17 8.94 -4.91
N GLY A 67 -9.11 8.23 -5.29
CA GLY A 67 -8.56 8.23 -6.63
C GLY A 67 -7.30 7.37 -6.75
N HIS A 68 -7.21 6.61 -7.82
CA HIS A 68 -6.05 5.75 -8.06
C HIS A 68 -5.72 5.65 -9.56
N ARG A 69 -4.51 5.17 -9.84
CA ARG A 69 -4.04 4.86 -11.20
C ARG A 69 -4.81 3.65 -11.73
N PRO A 70 -5.26 3.67 -13.00
CA PRO A 70 -5.85 2.51 -13.66
C PRO A 70 -4.95 1.27 -13.52
N GLY A 71 -5.56 0.13 -13.21
CA GLY A 71 -4.93 -1.18 -13.06
C GLY A 71 -4.22 -1.42 -11.72
N ALA A 72 -4.18 -0.43 -10.82
CA ALA A 72 -3.58 -0.62 -9.50
C ALA A 72 -4.62 -1.18 -8.51
N SER A 73 -4.34 -2.35 -7.90
CA SER A 73 -5.21 -2.88 -6.85
C SER A 73 -5.09 -2.07 -5.54
N GLN A 74 -6.17 -2.04 -4.76
CA GLN A 74 -6.19 -1.38 -3.46
C GLN A 74 -5.10 -1.93 -2.52
N GLU A 75 -4.93 -3.25 -2.52
CA GLU A 75 -3.91 -3.95 -1.72
C GLU A 75 -2.49 -3.54 -2.15
N ALA A 76 -2.21 -3.51 -3.46
CA ALA A 76 -0.91 -3.09 -3.98
C ALA A 76 -0.60 -1.62 -3.61
N TRP A 77 -1.63 -0.77 -3.58
CA TRP A 77 -1.51 0.63 -3.19
C TRP A 77 -1.20 0.81 -1.70
N GLY A 78 -1.95 0.11 -0.84
CA GLY A 78 -1.71 0.09 0.60
C GLY A 78 -0.32 -0.45 0.94
N MET A 79 0.07 -1.56 0.31
CA MET A 79 1.39 -2.16 0.50
C MET A 79 2.53 -1.28 -0.02
N ALA A 80 2.35 -0.58 -1.15
CA ALA A 80 3.35 0.37 -1.65
C ALA A 80 3.60 1.51 -0.64
N ARG A 81 2.55 1.98 0.03
CA ARG A 81 2.70 2.98 1.11
C ARG A 81 3.44 2.42 2.32
N VAL A 82 3.09 1.21 2.77
CA VAL A 82 3.77 0.50 3.85
C VAL A 82 5.26 0.35 3.54
N HIS A 83 5.59 -0.12 2.35
CA HIS A 83 6.98 -0.26 1.89
C HIS A 83 7.71 1.09 1.84
N SER A 84 7.05 2.14 1.35
CA SER A 84 7.64 3.48 1.37
C SER A 84 7.81 4.02 2.81
N PHE A 85 6.95 3.65 3.76
CA PHE A 85 7.05 4.09 5.14
C PHE A 85 8.24 3.43 5.84
N VAL A 86 8.35 2.10 5.78
CA VAL A 86 9.45 1.36 6.42
C VAL A 86 10.82 1.65 5.78
N LEU A 87 10.85 2.03 4.50
CA LEU A 87 12.08 2.48 3.82
C LEU A 87 12.38 3.96 4.06
N HIS A 88 11.68 4.63 4.98
CA HIS A 88 11.85 6.06 5.29
C HIS A 88 11.73 6.97 4.05
N GLY A 89 10.87 6.56 3.12
CA GLY A 89 10.57 7.25 1.86
C GLY A 89 9.55 8.37 2.03
N LYS A 90 8.83 8.69 0.95
CA LYS A 90 7.87 9.82 0.95
C LYS A 90 6.78 9.66 2.01
N THR A 91 6.24 8.45 2.16
CA THR A 91 5.19 8.19 3.16
C THR A 91 5.65 8.51 4.59
N TYR A 92 6.88 8.12 4.96
CA TYR A 92 7.45 8.41 6.28
C TYR A 92 7.70 9.91 6.49
N ARG A 93 8.13 10.63 5.44
CA ARG A 93 8.56 12.03 5.57
C ARG A 93 7.43 13.04 5.41
N THR A 94 6.31 12.67 4.79
CA THR A 94 5.22 13.60 4.50
C THR A 94 3.86 13.02 4.81
N ALA A 95 3.42 12.01 4.05
CA ALA A 95 2.02 11.59 4.04
C ALA A 95 1.54 11.00 5.38
N ASP A 96 2.44 10.33 6.10
CA ASP A 96 2.21 9.68 7.38
C ASP A 96 3.33 10.07 8.37
N ALA A 97 3.86 11.29 8.25
CA ALA A 97 4.92 11.80 9.14
C ALA A 97 4.48 11.90 10.60
N ASP A 98 3.18 11.93 10.88
CA ASP A 98 2.60 11.86 12.21
C ASP A 98 2.71 10.47 12.86
N LEU A 99 3.01 9.44 12.07
CA LEU A 99 3.17 8.05 12.54
C LEU A 99 4.65 7.62 12.63
N ALA A 100 5.56 8.50 12.24
CA ALA A 100 6.99 8.27 12.01
C ALA A 100 7.86 8.29 13.29
#